data_AF-M7YBM5-F1
#
_entry.id   AF-M7YBM5-F1
#
_cell.length_a   1.000
_cell.length_b   1.000
_cell.length_c   1.000
_cell.angle_alpha   90.00
_cell.angle_beta   90.00
_cell.angle_gamma   90.00
#
_symmetry.space_group_name_H-M   'P 1'
#
loop_
_entity.id
_entity.type
_entity.pdbx_description
1 polymer ?
#
loop_
_entity_poly.entity_id
_entity_poly.type
_entity_poly.pdbx_seq_one_letter_code
_entity_poly.pdbx_strand_id
1 'polypeptide(L)'
;MAKLTYTKICNNGTGRYDLMVNHKVKELIDGLGIASLLVFQHEWNHWSAAQPKRNAFHFWNAYRLKVEKGVGQIWKHFSGSDRDPVLIYEIREEVSNV
;
A
#
# COMPACT_ATOMS: atom_id res chain seq x y z
N MET A 1 5.23 -17.38 -13.01
CA MET A 1 4.41 -16.75 -11.95
C MET A 1 4.58 -15.26 -12.11
N ALA A 2 3.48 -14.50 -12.20
CA ALA A 2 3.57 -13.04 -12.30
C ALA A 2 4.18 -12.51 -10.99
N LYS A 3 5.22 -11.69 -11.10
CA LYS A 3 5.94 -11.14 -9.96
C LYS A 3 5.47 -9.70 -9.76
N LEU A 4 5.22 -9.27 -8.53
CA LEU A 4 4.91 -7.87 -8.28
C LEU A 4 6.19 -7.04 -8.13
N THR A 5 6.14 -5.81 -8.65
CA THR A 5 7.15 -4.77 -8.44
C THR A 5 6.48 -3.56 -7.80
N TYR A 6 7.25 -2.74 -7.09
CA TYR A 6 6.73 -1.52 -6.49
C TYR A 6 7.70 -0.36 -6.59
N THR A 7 7.14 0.84 -6.74
CA THR A 7 7.87 2.11 -6.77
C THR A 7 7.26 3.03 -5.74
N LYS A 8 8.10 3.58 -4.86
CA LYS A 8 7.70 4.64 -3.94
C LYS A 8 7.72 5.98 -4.69
N ILE A 9 6.56 6.60 -4.88
CA ILE A 9 6.38 7.81 -5.68
C ILE A 9 6.64 9.09 -4.86
N CYS A 10 6.36 9.06 -3.56
CA CYS A 10 6.56 10.20 -2.66
C CYS A 10 7.32 9.78 -1.40
N ASN A 11 8.36 10.54 -1.03
CA ASN A 11 9.19 10.26 0.15
C ASN A 11 8.84 11.15 1.36
N ASN A 12 7.64 11.73 1.41
CA ASN A 12 7.27 12.74 2.41
C ASN A 12 6.97 12.17 3.81
N GLY A 13 7.27 10.89 4.05
CA GLY A 13 6.93 10.20 5.29
C GLY A 13 8.15 9.86 6.12
N THR A 14 8.40 10.62 7.19
CA THR A 14 9.38 10.30 8.25
C THR A 14 8.71 9.80 9.54
N GLY A 15 7.38 9.72 9.56
CA GLY A 15 6.61 9.28 10.72
C GLY A 15 6.63 7.76 10.92
N ARG A 16 6.41 7.31 12.16
CA ARG A 16 6.34 5.89 12.53
C ARG A 16 5.40 5.07 11.62
N TYR A 17 4.24 5.62 11.28
CA TYR A 17 3.27 4.93 10.40
C TYR A 17 3.76 4.81 8.96
N ASP A 18 4.49 5.80 8.44
CA ASP A 18 5.05 5.74 7.09
C ASP A 18 6.13 4.64 6.99
N LEU A 19 6.94 4.48 8.03
CA LEU A 19 7.93 3.41 8.14
C LEU A 19 7.26 2.03 8.22
N MET A 20 6.16 1.91 8.98
CA MET A 20 5.38 0.66 9.04
C MET A 20 4.78 0.29 7.68
N VAL A 21 4.21 1.25 6.94
CA VAL A 21 3.72 1.03 5.58
C VAL A 21 4.84 0.53 4.68
N ASN A 22 6.00 1.21 4.69
CA ASN A 22 7.13 0.85 3.84
C ASN A 22 7.60 -0.58 4.12
N HIS A 23 7.77 -0.92 5.41
CA HIS A 23 8.14 -2.26 5.82
C HIS A 23 7.11 -3.29 5.36
N LYS A 24 5.81 -3.01 5.52
CA LYS A 24 4.76 -3.97 5.13
C LYS A 24 4.69 -4.17 3.62
N VAL A 25 4.76 -3.11 2.82
CA VAL A 25 4.78 -3.23 1.35
C VAL A 25 5.95 -4.12 0.90
N LYS A 26 7.14 -3.87 1.46
CA LYS A 26 8.32 -4.68 1.20
C LYS A 26 8.13 -6.14 1.63
N GLU A 27 7.66 -6.37 2.86
CA GLU A 27 7.41 -7.71 3.40
C GLU A 27 6.41 -8.51 2.56
N LEU A 28 5.31 -7.87 2.12
CA LEU A 28 4.30 -8.50 1.26
C LEU A 28 4.88 -8.90 -0.09
N ILE A 29 5.76 -8.08 -0.67
CA ILE A 29 6.36 -8.37 -1.98
C ILE A 29 7.48 -9.40 -1.87
N ASP A 30 8.38 -9.26 -0.89
CA ASP A 30 9.56 -10.11 -0.71
C ASP A 30 9.21 -11.47 -0.11
N GLY A 31 8.34 -11.51 0.91
CA GLY A 31 8.07 -12.70 1.71
C GLY A 31 6.93 -13.57 1.21
N LEU A 32 5.88 -12.95 0.65
CA LEU A 32 4.71 -13.68 0.16
C LEU A 32 4.74 -13.90 -1.36
N GLY A 33 5.69 -13.29 -2.07
CA GLY A 33 5.83 -13.45 -3.53
C GLY A 33 4.51 -13.24 -4.26
N ILE A 34 3.70 -12.29 -3.77
CA ILE A 34 2.27 -12.22 -4.07
C ILE A 34 2.09 -12.22 -5.59
N ALA A 35 1.46 -13.28 -6.10
CA ALA A 35 1.46 -13.60 -7.52
C ALA A 35 0.50 -12.72 -8.35
N SER A 36 -0.27 -11.84 -7.71
CA SER A 36 -1.22 -10.93 -8.38
C SER A 36 -1.62 -9.74 -7.54
N LEU A 37 -2.05 -8.66 -8.19
CA LEU A 37 -2.49 -7.43 -7.52
C LEU A 37 -3.72 -7.61 -6.62
N LEU A 38 -4.62 -8.52 -6.97
CA LEU A 38 -5.82 -8.78 -6.17
C LEU A 38 -5.48 -9.46 -4.83
N VAL A 39 -4.53 -10.39 -4.84
CA VAL A 39 -4.05 -11.02 -3.61
C VAL A 39 -3.33 -9.98 -2.74
N PHE A 40 -2.54 -9.08 -3.35
CA PHE A 40 -1.90 -8.00 -2.62
C PHE A 40 -2.95 -7.09 -1.96
N GLN A 41 -4.03 -6.80 -2.68
CA GLN A 41 -5.13 -6.00 -2.16
C GLN A 41 -5.82 -6.64 -0.96
N HIS A 42 -6.04 -7.95 -1.01
CA HIS A 42 -6.61 -8.69 0.10
C HIS A 42 -5.72 -8.61 1.36
N GLU A 43 -4.43 -8.93 1.22
CA GLU A 43 -3.47 -8.91 2.33
C GLU A 43 -3.30 -7.52 2.94
N TRP A 44 -3.27 -6.49 2.10
CA TRP A 44 -3.22 -5.11 2.54
C TRP A 44 -4.45 -4.73 3.37
N ASN A 45 -5.65 -5.07 2.87
CA ASN A 45 -6.90 -4.76 3.56
C ASN A 45 -6.98 -5.47 4.92
N HIS A 46 -6.56 -6.73 4.98
CA HIS A 46 -6.52 -7.51 6.22
C HIS A 46 -5.54 -6.89 7.23
N TRP A 47 -4.30 -6.59 6.81
CA TRP A 47 -3.30 -5.98 7.68
C TRP A 47 -3.69 -4.59 8.18
N SER A 48 -4.23 -3.74 7.30
CA SER A 48 -4.64 -2.37 7.64
C SER A 48 -5.82 -2.32 8.61
N ALA A 49 -6.77 -3.26 8.49
CA ALA A 49 -7.88 -3.42 9.42
C ALA A 49 -7.44 -3.92 10.81
N ALA A 50 -6.37 -4.72 10.88
CA ALA A 50 -5.81 -5.25 12.12
C ALA A 50 -4.99 -4.21 12.93
N GLN A 51 -4.70 -3.03 12.37
CA GLN A 51 -3.88 -2.03 13.05
C GLN A 51 -4.61 -1.35 14.23
N PRO A 52 -3.89 -1.01 15.32
CA PRO A 52 -4.49 -0.38 16.49
C PRO A 52 -5.19 0.95 16.17
N LYS A 53 -6.40 1.11 16.71
CA LYS A 53 -7.24 2.32 16.57
C LYS A 53 -6.82 3.47 17.51
N ARG A 54 -5.50 3.69 17.71
CA ARG A 54 -4.99 4.56 18.78
C ARG A 54 -4.93 6.07 18.47
N ASN A 55 -5.39 6.50 17.30
CA ASN A 55 -5.46 7.90 16.91
C ASN A 55 -6.87 8.21 16.37
N ALA A 56 -7.24 9.50 16.29
CA ALA A 56 -8.49 9.97 15.65
C ALA A 56 -8.65 9.47 14.20
N PHE A 57 -7.56 8.98 13.59
CA PHE A 57 -7.55 8.34 12.28
C PHE A 57 -7.13 6.87 12.42
N HIS A 58 -8.04 5.97 12.05
CA HIS A 58 -7.71 4.57 11.88
C HIS A 58 -6.76 4.39 10.69
N PHE A 59 -5.85 3.42 10.77
CA PHE A 59 -4.87 3.17 9.70
C PHE A 59 -5.55 2.94 8.34
N TRP A 60 -6.62 2.15 8.31
CA TRP A 60 -7.50 1.94 7.14
C TRP A 60 -8.08 3.24 6.54
N ASN A 61 -8.36 4.25 7.38
CA ASN A 61 -8.84 5.55 6.90
C ASN A 61 -7.69 6.45 6.43
N ALA A 62 -6.52 6.33 7.06
CA ALA A 62 -5.33 7.09 6.72
C ALA A 62 -4.66 6.61 5.44
N TYR A 63 -4.80 5.31 5.13
CA TYR A 63 -4.24 4.73 3.92
C TYR A 63 -5.27 3.89 3.18
N ARG A 64 -5.43 4.15 1.89
CA ARG A 64 -6.25 3.32 1.00
C ARG A 64 -5.40 2.70 -0.08
N LEU A 65 -5.62 1.42 -0.33
CA LEU A 65 -5.14 0.75 -1.53
C LEU A 65 -6.29 0.64 -2.53
N LYS A 66 -6.04 1.06 -3.76
CA LYS A 66 -6.93 0.84 -4.90
C LYS A 66 -6.18 0.15 -6.00
N VAL A 67 -6.87 -0.69 -6.77
CA VAL A 67 -6.36 -1.23 -8.02
C VAL A 67 -7.06 -0.46 -9.14
N GLU A 68 -6.28 0.30 -9.92
CA GLU A 68 -6.78 1.09 -11.05
C GLU A 68 -6.00 0.69 -12.30
N LYS A 69 -6.71 0.30 -13.37
CA LYS A 69 -6.11 -0.07 -14.66
C LYS A 69 -4.99 -1.12 -14.55
N GLY A 70 -5.14 -2.12 -13.67
CA GLY A 70 -4.13 -3.15 -13.45
C GLY A 70 -2.89 -2.68 -12.68
N VAL A 71 -3.01 -1.60 -11.90
CA VAL A 71 -1.95 -1.06 -11.05
C VAL A 71 -2.49 -0.87 -9.63
N GLY A 72 -1.78 -1.40 -8.64
CA GLY A 72 -2.08 -1.18 -7.23
C GLY A 72 -1.50 0.16 -6.75
N GLN A 73 -2.31 1.00 -6.12
CA GLN A 73 -1.92 2.32 -5.69
C GLN A 73 -2.27 2.54 -4.23
N ILE A 74 -1.25 2.80 -3.40
CA ILE A 74 -1.44 3.11 -1.98
C ILE A 74 -1.39 4.62 -1.80
N TRP A 75 -2.53 5.16 -1.37
CA TRP A 75 -2.79 6.57 -1.13
C TRP A 75 -2.75 6.87 0.36
N LYS A 76 -2.12 7.98 0.74
CA LYS A 76 -2.16 8.54 2.09
C LYS A 76 -3.12 9.72 2.13
N HIS A 77 -4.03 9.68 3.08
CA HIS A 77 -4.94 10.78 3.42
C HIS A 77 -4.36 11.58 4.59
N PHE A 78 -4.38 12.92 4.50
CA PHE A 78 -3.90 13.77 5.59
C PHE A 78 -4.92 13.89 6.72
N SER A 79 -4.42 14.04 7.95
CA SER A 79 -5.27 14.20 9.13
C SER A 79 -6.19 15.42 8.98
N GLY A 80 -7.50 15.19 9.05
CA GLY A 80 -8.51 16.24 9.19
C GLY A 80 -9.24 16.64 7.92
N SER A 81 -8.91 16.03 6.76
CA SER A 81 -9.75 16.18 5.58
C SER A 81 -9.48 15.08 4.57
N ASP A 82 -10.54 14.60 3.92
CA ASP A 82 -10.47 13.92 2.62
C ASP A 82 -9.99 14.87 1.49
N ARG A 83 -9.14 15.87 1.80
CA ARG A 83 -8.40 16.63 0.79
C ARG A 83 -7.54 15.68 -0.02
N ASP A 84 -7.17 16.17 -1.20
CA ASP A 84 -6.44 15.44 -2.24
C ASP A 84 -5.43 14.46 -1.64
N PRO A 85 -5.72 13.15 -1.69
CA PRO A 85 -4.83 12.15 -1.15
C PRO A 85 -3.53 12.14 -1.95
N VAL A 86 -2.42 11.79 -1.30
CA VAL A 86 -1.12 11.72 -1.93
C VAL A 86 -0.77 10.27 -2.25
N LEU A 87 -0.42 9.99 -3.50
CA LEU A 87 0.06 8.67 -3.92
C LEU A 87 1.44 8.42 -3.32
N ILE A 88 1.59 7.33 -2.58
CA ILE A 88 2.87 7.00 -1.93
C ILE A 88 3.53 5.80 -2.62
N TYR A 89 2.75 4.80 -3.01
CA TYR A 89 3.26 3.62 -3.70
C TYR A 89 2.45 3.30 -4.93
N GLU A 90 3.17 2.89 -5.96
CA GLU A 90 2.62 2.24 -7.14
C GLU A 90 3.16 0.81 -7.21
N ILE A 91 2.28 -0.15 -7.46
CA ILE A 91 2.55 -1.59 -7.46
C ILE A 91 2.07 -2.15 -8.79
N ARG A 92 2.94 -2.88 -9.49
CA ARG A 92 2.68 -3.38 -10.84
C ARG A 92 2.98 -4.87 -10.94
N GLU A 93 2.22 -5.56 -11.76
CA GLU A 93 2.60 -6.91 -12.21
C GLU A 93 3.74 -6.80 -13.23
N GLU A 94 4.86 -7.44 -12.93
CA GLU A 94 5.95 -7.67 -13.85
C GLU A 94 5.49 -8.73 -14.84
N VAL A 95 5.07 -8.27 -16.02
CA VAL A 95 4.83 -9.17 -17.14
C VAL A 95 6.20 -9.69 -17.55
N SER A 96 6.51 -10.93 -17.14
CA SER A 96 7.65 -11.64 -17.69
C SER A 96 7.36 -11.84 -19.18
N ASN A 97 7.92 -10.99 -20.03
CA ASN A 97 7.99 -11.26 -21.46
C ASN A 97 8.84 -12.52 -21.65
N VAL A 98 8.16 -13.64 -21.82
CA VAL A 98 8.74 -14.87 -22.38
C VAL A 98 8.45 -14.85 -23.86
#